data_AF-A0A357IQ30-F1
#
_entry.id   AF-A0A357IQ30-F1
#
_cell.length_a   1.000
_cell.length_b   1.000
_cell.length_c   1.000
_cell.angle_alpha   90.00
_cell.angle_beta   90.00
_cell.angle_gamma   90.00
#
_symmetry.space_group_name_H-M   'P 1'
#
loop_
_entity.id
_entity.type
_entity.pdbx_description
1 polymer ?
#
loop_
_entity_poly.entity_id
_entity_poly.type
_entity_poly.pdbx_seq_one_letter_code
_entity_poly.pdbx_strand_id
1 'polypeptide(L)'
;MATLTLTNELIYQSFMVGAKNVISEKNELNAINVFPVPDGDTGTNLASMMLAILERAKLGETLSETMQSIVDAAIVGARGNSGIIFASYINGFAEGLKTNDPSLESLIETSEKAYAYAYKAISKPVEGTMITVMRTWAHALNEFKKATNNAIELFMQAFEVLKQELANTPEKLAVLKENHVVDAGAKGFVHFIEGFIKAFKGEDVVITEHDAVEEIHVDHLEDSQFRYCTEALIRGENLDLEGVREKLLPLGDSLVVAGSSKTIRIHIHTDQPAEVFKYLDGVARISEQKVDDMKRQFEAVNHKKYNIALVTDSIADLPAEMIDHYQIHQIPINLKINDSDYLDKVTIQSSRFYEMMDELKVYPSSAQPNVKSLENFFSFLTTYYKDIIVVTVSEKMSGTYNSFVEASKKFKDANIQIVNSKQNSGAEGLLVLKTAQLIEQGLPIDQITEKIASLTAKSKILVSVKVLKYMVKSGRLTKVSGTIANLMHLKPVISIDEDGAGIIFAKALSVESANKKIYQHMKEMVETHGIDTYAIVHANANDRALEYQRIYEKLIGFPPVYVMDISTVVAMNAGIGTVAIAYIRKDQS
;
A
#
# COMPACT_ATOMS: atom_id res chain seq x y z
N MET A 1 23.87 -43.62 -22.33
CA MET A 1 22.84 -42.82 -21.63
C MET A 1 22.35 -41.79 -22.61
N ALA A 2 21.03 -41.66 -22.81
CA ALA A 2 20.49 -40.68 -23.74
C ALA A 2 20.86 -39.27 -23.26
N THR A 3 21.41 -38.44 -24.15
CA THR A 3 21.52 -36.99 -23.94
C THR A 3 20.12 -36.46 -23.72
N LEU A 4 19.86 -35.90 -22.52
CA LEU A 4 18.57 -35.30 -22.19
C LEU A 4 18.34 -34.12 -23.13
N THR A 5 17.30 -34.20 -23.97
CA THR A 5 16.90 -33.09 -24.84
C THR A 5 16.16 -32.05 -24.00
N LEU A 6 16.56 -30.80 -24.12
CA LEU A 6 15.94 -29.66 -23.45
C LEU A 6 14.66 -29.28 -24.20
N THR A 7 13.55 -29.95 -23.92
CA THR A 7 12.28 -29.65 -24.56
C THR A 7 11.55 -28.49 -23.88
N ASN A 8 10.60 -27.89 -24.59
CA ASN A 8 9.68 -26.88 -24.07
C ASN A 8 8.97 -27.36 -22.79
N GLU A 9 8.46 -28.59 -22.79
CA GLU A 9 7.77 -29.20 -21.65
C GLU A 9 8.70 -29.37 -20.46
N LEU A 10 9.94 -29.81 -20.68
CA LEU A 10 10.89 -30.00 -19.60
C LEU A 10 11.26 -28.67 -18.94
N ILE A 11 11.48 -27.61 -19.72
CA ILE A 11 11.75 -26.27 -19.17
C ILE A 11 10.54 -25.78 -18.37
N TYR A 12 9.33 -25.88 -18.93
CA TYR A 12 8.10 -25.50 -18.23
C TYR A 12 7.97 -26.23 -16.89
N GLN A 13 8.09 -27.56 -16.89
CA GLN A 13 8.01 -28.37 -15.66
C GLN A 13 9.10 -27.98 -14.66
N SER A 14 10.31 -27.67 -15.12
CA SER A 14 11.42 -27.26 -14.24
C SER A 14 11.12 -25.95 -13.51
N PHE A 15 10.47 -24.98 -14.18
CA PHE A 15 9.95 -23.78 -13.50
C PHE A 15 8.85 -24.10 -12.50
N MET A 16 7.92 -25.01 -12.83
CA MET A 16 6.85 -25.41 -11.91
C MET A 16 7.40 -26.09 -10.65
N VAL A 17 8.30 -27.05 -10.79
CA VAL A 17 8.90 -27.77 -9.65
C VAL A 17 9.81 -26.83 -8.83
N GLY A 18 10.57 -25.94 -9.50
CA GLY A 18 11.33 -24.88 -8.85
C GLY A 18 10.43 -23.97 -8.00
N ALA A 19 9.31 -23.51 -8.56
CA ALA A 19 8.34 -22.68 -7.86
C ALA A 19 7.74 -23.38 -6.64
N LYS A 20 7.34 -24.66 -6.76
CA LYS A 20 6.83 -25.47 -5.66
C LYS A 20 7.85 -25.61 -4.52
N ASN A 21 9.13 -25.84 -4.84
CA ASN A 21 10.20 -25.99 -3.85
C ASN A 21 10.46 -24.70 -3.07
N VAL A 22 10.27 -23.52 -3.69
CA VAL A 22 10.35 -22.25 -2.95
C VAL A 22 9.14 -22.05 -2.04
N ILE A 23 7.94 -22.39 -2.52
CA ILE A 23 6.70 -22.27 -1.74
C ILE A 23 6.76 -23.15 -0.49
N SER A 24 7.28 -24.38 -0.58
CA SER A 24 7.39 -25.28 0.57
C SER A 24 8.34 -24.78 1.66
N GLU A 25 9.28 -23.90 1.31
CA GLU A 25 10.28 -23.35 2.25
C GLU A 25 9.94 -21.92 2.71
N LYS A 26 8.77 -21.38 2.34
CA LYS A 26 8.31 -20.02 2.66
C LYS A 26 8.59 -19.61 4.12
N ASN A 27 8.20 -20.46 5.07
CA ASN A 27 8.29 -20.15 6.50
C ASN A 27 9.75 -20.15 6.99
N GLU A 28 10.59 -21.02 6.44
CA GLU A 28 12.02 -21.03 6.74
C GLU A 28 12.68 -19.75 6.21
N LEU A 29 12.33 -19.32 5.00
CA LEU A 29 12.84 -18.09 4.38
C LEU A 29 12.43 -16.85 5.17
N ASN A 30 11.18 -16.80 5.65
CA ASN A 30 10.70 -15.72 6.51
C ASN A 30 11.48 -15.68 7.83
N ALA A 31 11.75 -16.84 8.45
CA ALA A 31 12.43 -16.92 9.74
C ALA A 31 13.89 -16.41 9.72
N ILE A 32 14.54 -16.38 8.55
CA ILE A 32 15.94 -15.95 8.40
C ILE A 32 16.09 -14.58 7.70
N ASN A 33 14.98 -13.92 7.39
CA ASN A 33 15.02 -12.62 6.72
C ASN A 33 15.53 -11.55 7.69
N VAL A 34 16.77 -11.09 7.44
CA VAL A 34 17.41 -10.03 8.24
C VAL A 34 18.04 -8.92 7.38
N PHE A 35 17.91 -8.98 6.05
CA PHE A 35 18.49 -7.99 5.13
C PHE A 35 17.58 -7.74 3.93
N PRO A 36 17.43 -6.47 3.46
CA PRO A 36 17.96 -5.26 4.09
C PRO A 36 17.24 -4.90 5.38
N VAL A 37 16.07 -5.51 5.62
CA VAL A 37 15.22 -5.24 6.77
C VAL A 37 14.69 -6.58 7.34
N PRO A 38 14.76 -6.83 8.66
CA PRO A 38 14.34 -8.08 9.30
C PRO A 38 12.83 -8.16 9.54
N ASP A 39 12.06 -8.12 8.47
CA ASP A 39 10.59 -8.09 8.53
C ASP A 39 9.89 -9.42 8.33
N GLY A 40 10.68 -10.47 8.05
CA GLY A 40 10.14 -11.79 7.84
C GLY A 40 9.27 -11.92 6.59
N ASP A 41 9.41 -11.03 5.60
CA ASP A 41 8.54 -11.05 4.42
C ASP A 41 9.13 -11.78 3.19
N THR A 42 10.44 -12.07 3.17
CA THR A 42 11.13 -12.49 1.93
C THR A 42 10.58 -13.80 1.37
N GLY A 43 10.29 -14.77 2.23
CA GLY A 43 9.63 -16.02 1.84
C GLY A 43 8.24 -15.79 1.29
N THR A 44 7.43 -14.93 1.92
CA THR A 44 6.11 -14.54 1.43
C THR A 44 6.18 -13.84 0.07
N ASN A 45 7.08 -12.88 -0.10
CA ASN A 45 7.31 -12.16 -1.35
C ASN A 45 7.71 -13.08 -2.51
N LEU A 46 8.59 -14.04 -2.25
CA LEU A 46 8.98 -15.06 -3.23
C LEU A 46 7.84 -16.05 -3.49
N ALA A 47 7.16 -16.53 -2.45
CA ALA A 47 6.05 -17.48 -2.59
C ALA A 47 4.88 -16.88 -3.39
N SER A 48 4.49 -15.62 -3.17
CA SER A 48 3.44 -14.96 -3.96
C SER A 48 3.80 -14.89 -5.45
N MET A 49 5.05 -14.60 -5.79
CA MET A 49 5.52 -14.64 -7.18
C MET A 49 5.45 -16.05 -7.76
N MET A 50 5.92 -17.06 -7.01
CA MET A 50 5.93 -18.45 -7.43
C MET A 50 4.52 -19.02 -7.59
N LEU A 51 3.59 -18.67 -6.71
CA LEU A 51 2.17 -19.02 -6.82
C LEU A 51 1.56 -18.40 -8.07
N ALA A 52 1.84 -17.13 -8.36
CA ALA A 52 1.38 -16.50 -9.59
C ALA A 52 1.88 -17.23 -10.85
N ILE A 53 3.14 -17.70 -10.85
CA ILE A 53 3.68 -18.55 -11.92
C ILE A 53 2.89 -19.86 -12.03
N LEU A 54 2.66 -20.57 -10.93
CA LEU A 54 1.91 -21.83 -10.93
C LEU A 54 0.45 -21.66 -11.42
N GLU A 55 -0.20 -20.56 -11.07
CA GLU A 55 -1.61 -20.31 -11.40
C GLU A 55 -1.83 -19.77 -12.81
N ARG A 56 -0.88 -18.98 -13.33
CA ARG A 56 -1.11 -18.14 -14.53
C ARG A 56 -0.23 -18.52 -15.71
N ALA A 57 0.93 -19.12 -15.49
CA ALA A 57 1.80 -19.53 -16.58
C ALA A 57 1.15 -20.67 -17.38
N LYS A 58 1.37 -20.67 -18.69
CA LYS A 58 0.85 -21.67 -19.62
C LYS A 58 1.98 -22.22 -20.46
N LEU A 59 1.90 -23.52 -20.73
CA LEU A 59 2.70 -24.16 -21.77
C LEU A 59 2.20 -23.68 -23.14
N GLY A 60 3.05 -22.97 -23.87
CA GLY A 60 2.79 -22.52 -25.24
C GLY A 60 3.20 -23.55 -26.29
N GLU A 61 2.94 -23.27 -27.57
CA GLU A 61 3.37 -24.12 -28.68
C GLU A 61 4.90 -24.04 -28.89
N THR A 62 5.49 -22.91 -28.52
CA THR A 62 6.93 -22.65 -28.59
C THR A 62 7.52 -22.37 -27.21
N LEU A 63 8.82 -22.58 -27.07
CA LEU A 63 9.54 -22.23 -25.84
C LEU A 63 9.45 -20.73 -25.54
N SER A 64 9.47 -19.89 -26.59
CA SER A 64 9.32 -18.44 -26.44
C SER A 64 7.96 -18.06 -25.86
N GLU A 65 6.87 -18.69 -26.29
CA GLU A 65 5.53 -18.44 -25.76
C GLU A 65 5.40 -18.90 -24.31
N THR A 66 5.91 -20.09 -24.00
CA THR A 66 5.95 -20.63 -22.63
C THR A 66 6.71 -19.69 -21.70
N MET A 67 7.92 -19.27 -22.09
CA MET A 67 8.75 -18.39 -21.28
C MET A 67 8.12 -17.00 -21.11
N GLN A 68 7.50 -16.45 -22.15
CA GLN A 68 6.78 -15.19 -22.03
C GLN A 68 5.61 -15.30 -21.05
N SER A 69 4.88 -16.42 -21.08
CA SER A 69 3.80 -16.66 -20.12
C SER A 69 4.29 -16.77 -18.68
N ILE A 70 5.46 -17.38 -18.44
CA ILE A 70 6.11 -17.45 -17.13
C ILE A 70 6.56 -16.06 -16.68
N VAL A 71 7.21 -15.28 -17.55
CA VAL A 71 7.67 -13.92 -17.27
C VAL A 71 6.52 -13.00 -16.91
N ASP A 72 5.44 -13.02 -17.68
CA ASP A 72 4.25 -12.19 -17.42
C ASP A 72 3.62 -12.55 -16.08
N ALA A 73 3.57 -13.84 -15.72
CA ALA A 73 3.09 -14.30 -14.42
C ALA A 73 4.01 -13.86 -13.28
N ALA A 74 5.33 -14.00 -13.45
CA ALA A 74 6.34 -13.60 -12.46
C ALA A 74 6.32 -12.09 -12.19
N ILE A 75 6.32 -11.25 -13.24
CA ILE A 75 6.30 -9.78 -13.09
C ILE A 75 5.05 -9.30 -12.36
N VAL A 76 3.89 -9.90 -12.67
CA VAL A 76 2.63 -9.52 -12.03
C VAL A 76 2.56 -10.01 -10.58
N GLY A 77 3.07 -11.21 -10.31
CA GLY A 77 3.11 -11.78 -8.96
C GLY A 77 4.23 -11.26 -8.07
N ALA A 78 5.23 -10.58 -8.63
CA ALA A 78 6.38 -10.07 -7.88
C ALA A 78 5.96 -9.04 -6.83
N ARG A 79 6.43 -9.25 -5.60
CA ARG A 79 6.26 -8.37 -4.44
C ARG A 79 7.62 -8.13 -3.80
N GLY A 80 7.80 -6.94 -3.21
CA GLY A 80 9.04 -6.54 -2.57
C GLY A 80 10.29 -6.60 -3.47
N ASN A 81 11.44 -6.31 -2.89
CA ASN A 81 12.71 -6.36 -3.64
C ASN A 81 13.04 -7.78 -4.13
N SER A 82 12.91 -8.77 -3.26
CA SER A 82 13.29 -10.16 -3.55
C SER A 82 12.49 -10.74 -4.73
N GLY A 83 11.17 -10.55 -4.75
CA GLY A 83 10.32 -11.03 -5.86
C GLY A 83 10.63 -10.33 -7.18
N ILE A 84 10.86 -9.01 -7.16
CA ILE A 84 11.11 -8.23 -8.39
C ILE A 84 12.50 -8.55 -8.98
N ILE A 85 13.51 -8.75 -8.14
CA ILE A 85 14.84 -9.19 -8.56
C ILE A 85 14.76 -10.58 -9.21
N PHE A 86 14.03 -11.51 -8.59
CA PHE A 86 13.85 -12.85 -9.15
C PHE A 86 13.08 -12.79 -10.48
N ALA A 87 11.97 -12.04 -10.56
CA ALA A 87 11.25 -11.84 -11.82
C ALA A 87 12.15 -11.27 -12.93
N SER A 88 13.11 -10.39 -12.57
CA SER A 88 14.11 -9.87 -13.52
C SER A 88 15.07 -10.95 -14.02
N TYR A 89 15.51 -11.86 -13.14
CA TYR A 89 16.31 -13.02 -13.52
C TYR A 89 15.55 -13.91 -14.51
N ILE A 90 14.29 -14.22 -14.22
CA ILE A 90 13.41 -15.04 -15.08
C ILE A 90 13.23 -14.37 -16.45
N ASN A 91 13.04 -13.05 -16.47
CA ASN A 91 12.95 -12.28 -17.71
C ASN A 91 14.24 -12.35 -18.53
N GLY A 92 15.41 -12.17 -17.90
CA GLY A 92 16.69 -12.31 -18.59
C GLY A 92 16.94 -13.73 -19.11
N PHE A 93 16.45 -14.75 -18.39
CA PHE A 93 16.48 -16.14 -18.83
C PHE A 93 15.60 -16.35 -20.07
N ALA A 94 14.37 -15.85 -20.08
CA ALA A 94 13.48 -15.90 -21.24
C ALA A 94 14.11 -15.21 -22.47
N GLU A 95 14.69 -14.03 -22.27
CA GLU A 95 15.36 -13.25 -23.32
C GLU A 95 16.62 -13.94 -23.90
N GLY A 96 17.23 -14.88 -23.17
CA GLY A 96 18.35 -15.68 -23.65
C GLY A 96 17.92 -16.84 -24.56
N LEU A 97 16.70 -17.35 -24.38
CA LEU A 97 16.16 -18.49 -25.11
C LEU A 97 15.59 -18.10 -26.47
N LYS A 98 16.33 -18.36 -27.55
CA LYS A 98 15.95 -18.00 -28.93
C LYS A 98 15.42 -19.15 -29.78
N THR A 99 15.49 -20.38 -29.29
CA THR A 99 15.21 -21.61 -30.06
C THR A 99 14.36 -22.57 -29.23
N ASN A 100 13.51 -23.38 -29.88
CA ASN A 100 12.65 -24.35 -29.18
C ASN A 100 13.40 -25.52 -28.53
N ASP A 101 14.58 -25.85 -29.07
CA ASP A 101 15.45 -26.92 -28.55
C ASP A 101 16.83 -26.32 -28.20
N PRO A 102 16.95 -25.57 -27.09
CA PRO A 102 18.21 -24.96 -26.72
C PRO A 102 19.29 -26.01 -26.48
N SER A 103 20.52 -25.74 -26.93
CA SER A 103 21.68 -26.54 -26.56
C SER A 103 22.08 -26.28 -25.10
N LEU A 104 22.90 -27.17 -24.53
CA LEU A 104 23.47 -26.95 -23.20
C LEU A 104 24.30 -25.65 -23.16
N GLU A 105 25.04 -25.34 -24.22
CA GLU A 105 25.79 -24.09 -24.35
C GLU A 105 24.87 -22.86 -24.34
N SER A 106 23.74 -22.93 -25.06
CA SER A 106 22.72 -21.87 -25.07
C SER A 106 22.12 -21.63 -23.67
N LEU A 107 21.91 -22.67 -22.86
CA LEU A 107 21.45 -22.52 -21.47
C LEU A 107 22.48 -21.84 -20.56
N ILE A 108 23.76 -22.08 -20.78
CA ILE A 108 24.85 -21.45 -20.02
C ILE A 108 24.90 -19.95 -20.35
N GLU A 109 24.90 -19.60 -21.63
CA GLU A 109 24.83 -18.21 -22.09
C GLU A 109 23.57 -17.50 -21.58
N THR A 110 22.44 -18.20 -21.58
CA THR A 110 21.18 -17.72 -21.05
C THR A 110 21.27 -17.43 -19.54
N SER A 111 21.98 -18.24 -18.78
CA SER A 111 22.16 -18.04 -17.33
C SER A 111 23.02 -16.80 -17.03
N GLU A 112 24.05 -16.53 -17.84
CA GLU A 112 24.83 -15.28 -17.75
C GLU A 112 23.96 -14.05 -18.07
N LYS A 113 23.10 -14.15 -19.10
CA LYS A 113 22.15 -13.08 -19.44
C LYS A 113 21.10 -12.86 -18.35
N ALA A 114 20.58 -13.93 -17.74
CA ALA A 114 19.64 -13.88 -16.63
C ALA A 114 20.21 -13.12 -15.43
N TYR A 115 21.45 -13.45 -15.04
CA TYR A 115 22.18 -12.70 -14.02
C TYR A 115 22.33 -11.21 -14.38
N ALA A 116 22.74 -10.89 -15.62
CA ALA A 116 22.94 -9.50 -16.04
C ALA A 116 21.65 -8.67 -15.97
N TYR A 117 20.49 -9.26 -16.29
CA TYR A 117 19.19 -8.59 -16.17
C TYR A 117 18.81 -8.33 -14.71
N ALA A 118 18.97 -9.33 -13.84
CA ALA A 118 18.73 -9.16 -12.41
C ALA A 118 19.64 -8.08 -11.79
N TYR A 119 20.92 -8.06 -12.18
CA TYR A 119 21.88 -7.07 -11.71
C TYR A 119 21.48 -5.66 -12.15
N LYS A 120 21.06 -5.49 -13.42
CA LYS A 120 20.66 -4.18 -13.98
C LYS A 120 19.36 -3.64 -13.36
N ALA A 121 18.46 -4.52 -12.92
CA ALA A 121 17.19 -4.11 -12.32
C ALA A 121 17.37 -3.38 -10.98
N ILE A 122 18.50 -3.61 -10.30
CA ILE A 122 18.80 -3.10 -8.95
C ILE A 122 19.66 -1.84 -9.07
N SER A 123 19.23 -0.75 -8.43
CA SER A 123 19.98 0.51 -8.48
C SER A 123 21.32 0.45 -7.74
N LYS A 124 21.40 -0.31 -6.65
CA LYS A 124 22.61 -0.49 -5.84
C LYS A 124 22.78 -1.95 -5.41
N PRO A 125 23.38 -2.82 -6.25
CA PRO A 125 23.58 -4.24 -5.94
C PRO A 125 24.48 -4.43 -4.72
N VAL A 126 24.17 -5.43 -3.89
CA VAL A 126 24.90 -5.73 -2.66
C VAL A 126 25.42 -7.17 -2.72
N GLU A 127 26.73 -7.35 -2.56
CA GLU A 127 27.34 -8.69 -2.47
C GLU A 127 26.97 -9.39 -1.16
N GLY A 128 26.92 -10.72 -1.16
CA GLY A 128 26.38 -11.52 -0.05
C GLY A 128 24.86 -11.70 -0.08
N THR A 129 24.18 -11.19 -1.12
CA THR A 129 22.72 -11.35 -1.32
C THR A 129 22.41 -12.31 -2.48
N MET A 130 21.13 -12.50 -2.79
CA MET A 130 20.62 -13.24 -3.95
C MET A 130 21.41 -13.01 -5.25
N ILE A 131 21.83 -11.76 -5.52
CA ILE A 131 22.56 -11.43 -6.76
C ILE A 131 23.95 -12.10 -6.83
N THR A 132 24.57 -12.35 -5.68
CA THR A 132 25.88 -13.03 -5.56
C THR A 132 25.75 -14.50 -5.93
N VAL A 133 24.68 -15.13 -5.46
CA VAL A 133 24.37 -16.53 -5.74
C VAL A 133 23.97 -16.71 -7.21
N MET A 134 23.17 -15.80 -7.78
CA MET A 134 22.86 -15.79 -9.22
C MET A 134 24.12 -15.66 -10.10
N ARG A 135 25.04 -14.76 -9.75
CA ARG A 135 26.34 -14.62 -10.43
C ARG A 135 27.15 -15.92 -10.37
N THR A 136 27.19 -16.52 -9.20
CA THR A 136 27.96 -17.75 -8.94
C THR A 136 27.39 -18.94 -9.70
N TRP A 137 26.06 -19.05 -9.79
CA TRP A 137 25.39 -20.05 -10.62
C TRP A 137 25.83 -19.94 -12.09
N ALA A 138 25.72 -18.74 -12.69
CA ALA A 138 26.11 -18.51 -14.07
C ALA A 138 27.60 -18.84 -14.33
N HIS A 139 28.48 -18.42 -13.42
CA HIS A 139 29.92 -18.68 -13.52
C HIS A 139 30.25 -20.18 -13.40
N ALA A 140 29.65 -20.89 -12.43
CA ALA A 140 29.89 -22.31 -12.21
C ALA A 140 29.44 -23.15 -13.42
N LEU A 141 28.29 -22.82 -14.03
CA LEU A 141 27.85 -23.45 -15.27
C LEU A 141 28.87 -23.28 -16.40
N ASN A 142 29.44 -22.08 -16.55
CA ASN A 142 30.44 -21.80 -17.57
C ASN A 142 31.79 -22.48 -17.28
N GLU A 143 32.17 -22.61 -16.00
CA GLU A 143 33.39 -23.30 -15.57
C GLU A 143 33.35 -24.81 -15.90
N PHE A 144 32.23 -25.47 -15.57
CA PHE A 144 32.09 -26.91 -15.75
C PHE A 144 31.66 -27.33 -17.17
N LYS A 145 31.41 -26.38 -18.08
CA LYS A 145 30.91 -26.67 -19.45
C LYS A 145 31.80 -27.58 -20.28
N LYS A 146 33.10 -27.64 -19.97
CA LYS A 146 34.07 -28.52 -20.65
C LYS A 146 34.21 -29.90 -19.98
N ALA A 147 33.69 -30.06 -18.75
CA ALA A 147 33.85 -31.26 -17.96
C ALA A 147 32.81 -32.34 -18.32
N THR A 148 31.60 -31.94 -18.74
CA THR A 148 30.53 -32.86 -19.12
C THR A 148 29.60 -32.28 -20.18
N ASN A 149 29.04 -33.15 -21.02
CA ASN A 149 27.96 -32.82 -21.96
C ASN A 149 26.58 -33.25 -21.41
N ASN A 150 26.51 -33.74 -20.17
CA ASN A 150 25.29 -34.13 -19.51
C ASN A 150 24.75 -32.97 -18.66
N ALA A 151 23.57 -32.46 -19.01
CA ALA A 151 22.95 -31.33 -18.32
C ALA A 151 22.75 -31.57 -16.82
N ILE A 152 22.34 -32.78 -16.42
CA ILE A 152 22.11 -33.13 -15.01
C ILE A 152 23.43 -33.11 -14.24
N GLU A 153 24.48 -33.70 -14.81
CA GLU A 153 25.80 -33.73 -14.19
C GLU A 153 26.38 -32.31 -14.05
N LEU A 154 26.24 -31.48 -15.10
CA LEU A 154 26.65 -30.08 -15.08
C LEU A 154 25.93 -29.31 -13.98
N PHE A 155 24.61 -29.42 -13.92
CA PHE A 155 23.80 -28.72 -12.93
C PHE A 155 24.11 -29.18 -11.51
N MET A 156 24.34 -30.47 -11.28
CA MET A 156 24.73 -30.97 -9.97
C MET A 156 26.10 -30.42 -9.53
N GLN A 157 27.10 -30.38 -10.41
CA GLN A 157 28.41 -29.81 -10.09
C GLN A 157 28.30 -28.31 -9.78
N ALA A 158 27.58 -27.55 -10.60
CA ALA A 158 27.34 -26.13 -10.38
C ALA A 158 26.54 -25.86 -9.09
N PHE A 159 25.58 -26.74 -8.76
CA PHE A 159 24.75 -26.62 -7.56
C PHE A 159 25.55 -26.83 -6.26
N GLU A 160 26.58 -27.67 -6.26
CA GLU A 160 27.48 -27.79 -5.11
C GLU A 160 28.24 -26.49 -4.83
N VAL A 161 28.73 -25.82 -5.88
CA VAL A 161 29.37 -24.50 -5.76
C VAL A 161 28.36 -23.46 -5.27
N LEU A 162 27.12 -23.51 -5.76
CA LEU A 162 26.04 -22.62 -5.35
C LEU A 162 25.75 -22.72 -3.84
N LYS A 163 25.68 -23.95 -3.30
CA LYS A 163 25.46 -24.17 -1.86
C LYS A 163 26.62 -23.65 -1.00
N GLN A 164 27.86 -23.79 -1.47
CA GLN A 164 29.04 -23.24 -0.79
C GLN A 164 28.97 -21.71 -0.75
N GLU A 165 28.58 -21.08 -1.85
CA GLU A 165 28.43 -19.63 -1.91
C GLU A 165 27.30 -19.13 -1.00
N LEU A 166 26.16 -19.82 -0.96
CA LEU A 166 25.09 -19.51 -0.01
C LEU A 166 25.61 -19.55 1.44
N ALA A 167 26.34 -20.61 1.81
CA ALA A 167 26.93 -20.75 3.14
C ALA A 167 27.98 -19.66 3.46
N ASN A 168 28.57 -19.05 2.44
CA ASN A 168 29.56 -17.99 2.54
C ASN A 168 28.94 -16.57 2.52
N THR A 169 27.63 -16.42 2.27
CA THR A 169 26.95 -15.12 2.35
C THR A 169 27.17 -14.38 3.68
N PRO A 170 27.24 -15.04 4.86
CA PRO A 170 27.52 -14.35 6.11
C PRO A 170 28.92 -13.72 6.18
N GLU A 171 29.92 -14.26 5.47
CA GLU A 171 31.25 -13.67 5.42
C GLU A 171 31.31 -12.41 4.53
N LYS A 172 30.27 -12.17 3.72
CA LYS A 172 30.17 -11.02 2.81
C LYS A 172 29.30 -9.88 3.36
N LEU A 173 28.39 -10.18 4.29
CA LEU A 173 27.51 -9.20 4.91
C LEU A 173 27.47 -9.35 6.44
N ALA A 174 27.86 -8.27 7.13
CA ALA A 174 27.96 -8.24 8.59
C ALA A 174 26.63 -8.61 9.28
N VAL A 175 25.49 -8.08 8.81
CA VAL A 175 24.17 -8.36 9.40
C VAL A 175 23.81 -9.84 9.38
N LEU A 176 24.18 -10.56 8.31
CA LEU A 176 23.97 -12.01 8.20
C LEU A 176 24.85 -12.76 9.20
N LYS A 177 26.12 -12.35 9.31
CA LYS A 177 27.08 -12.91 10.27
C LYS A 177 26.64 -12.75 11.71
N GLU A 178 26.19 -11.56 12.06
CA GLU A 178 25.73 -11.18 13.40
C GLU A 178 24.49 -11.96 13.83
N ASN A 179 23.57 -12.21 12.88
CA ASN A 179 22.36 -12.99 13.13
C ASN A 179 22.56 -14.50 12.92
N HIS A 180 23.75 -14.95 12.51
CA HIS A 180 24.07 -16.36 12.25
C HIS A 180 23.15 -17.03 11.22
N VAL A 181 22.72 -16.26 10.21
CA VAL A 181 21.85 -16.72 9.11
C VAL A 181 22.47 -16.43 7.76
N VAL A 182 22.04 -17.16 6.73
CA VAL A 182 22.35 -16.85 5.32
C VAL A 182 21.32 -15.85 4.76
N ASP A 183 21.60 -15.27 3.60
CA ASP A 183 20.63 -14.40 2.93
C ASP A 183 19.36 -15.17 2.53
N ALA A 184 18.19 -14.69 2.98
CA ALA A 184 16.90 -15.31 2.72
C ALA A 184 16.59 -15.37 1.21
N GLY A 185 16.83 -14.27 0.50
CA GLY A 185 16.60 -14.20 -0.95
C GLY A 185 17.47 -15.18 -1.72
N ALA A 186 18.76 -15.24 -1.38
CA ALA A 186 19.72 -16.18 -1.95
C ALA A 186 19.33 -17.64 -1.69
N LYS A 187 18.92 -17.96 -0.46
CA LYS A 187 18.43 -19.30 -0.12
C LYS A 187 17.18 -19.66 -0.93
N GLY A 188 16.25 -18.72 -1.11
CA GLY A 188 15.10 -18.91 -1.99
C GLY A 188 15.50 -19.21 -3.44
N PHE A 189 16.52 -18.54 -3.98
CA PHE A 189 17.06 -18.88 -5.30
C PHE A 189 17.70 -20.28 -5.34
N VAL A 190 18.44 -20.68 -4.29
CA VAL A 190 18.99 -22.04 -4.18
C VAL A 190 17.88 -23.09 -4.18
N HIS A 191 16.79 -22.89 -3.43
CA HIS A 191 15.63 -23.80 -3.45
C HIS A 191 14.97 -23.85 -4.82
N PHE A 192 14.86 -22.73 -5.53
CA PHE A 192 14.35 -22.75 -6.90
C PHE A 192 15.21 -23.62 -7.81
N ILE A 193 16.54 -23.44 -7.78
CA ILE A 193 17.47 -24.24 -8.59
C ILE A 193 17.43 -25.71 -8.20
N GLU A 194 17.31 -26.02 -6.91
CA GLU A 194 17.14 -27.40 -6.43
C GLU A 194 15.90 -28.06 -7.04
N GLY A 195 14.74 -27.39 -6.97
CA GLY A 195 13.49 -27.87 -7.59
C GLY A 195 13.59 -27.95 -9.12
N PHE A 196 14.25 -26.98 -9.74
CA PHE A 196 14.53 -27.00 -11.18
C PHE A 196 15.33 -28.25 -11.58
N ILE A 197 16.35 -28.63 -10.81
CA ILE A 197 17.15 -29.84 -11.04
C ILE A 197 16.34 -31.13 -10.76
N LYS A 198 15.44 -31.13 -9.75
CA LYS A 198 14.54 -32.27 -9.47
C LYS A 198 13.69 -32.63 -10.68
N ALA A 199 13.14 -31.64 -11.39
CA ALA A 199 12.38 -31.89 -12.63
C ALA A 199 13.21 -32.59 -13.72
N PHE A 200 14.49 -32.23 -13.86
CA PHE A 200 15.42 -32.89 -14.79
C PHE A 200 15.68 -34.37 -14.46
N LYS A 201 15.46 -34.77 -13.19
CA LYS A 201 15.53 -36.16 -12.73
C LYS A 201 14.18 -36.88 -12.83
N GLY A 202 13.11 -36.19 -13.24
CA GLY A 202 11.74 -36.72 -13.24
C GLY A 202 11.10 -36.73 -11.85
N GLU A 203 11.62 -35.96 -10.91
CA GLU A 203 11.09 -35.80 -9.55
C GLU A 203 10.15 -34.58 -9.50
N ASP A 204 9.18 -34.60 -8.59
CA ASP A 204 8.25 -33.48 -8.32
C ASP A 204 8.27 -33.10 -6.83
N VAL A 205 7.80 -31.90 -6.52
CA VAL A 205 7.64 -31.40 -5.15
C VAL A 205 6.15 -31.29 -4.85
N VAL A 206 5.74 -31.76 -3.68
CA VAL A 206 4.36 -31.65 -3.21
C VAL A 206 4.25 -30.44 -2.29
N ILE A 207 3.38 -29.50 -2.64
CA ILE A 207 2.98 -28.39 -1.76
C ILE A 207 1.69 -28.78 -1.04
N THR A 208 1.58 -28.44 0.24
CA THR A 208 0.33 -28.58 1.01
C THR A 208 -0.49 -27.29 0.92
N GLU A 209 -1.81 -27.36 1.19
CA GLU A 209 -2.66 -26.16 1.23
C GLU A 209 -2.13 -25.11 2.23
N HIS A 210 -1.52 -25.53 3.34
CA HIS A 210 -0.90 -24.62 4.32
C HIS A 210 0.29 -23.84 3.75
N ASP A 211 1.03 -24.42 2.81
CA ASP A 211 2.19 -23.76 2.19
C ASP A 211 1.74 -22.66 1.22
N ALA A 212 0.62 -22.89 0.52
CA ALA A 212 0.03 -21.99 -0.47
C ALA A 212 -0.81 -20.84 0.13
N VAL A 213 -1.12 -20.86 1.42
CA VAL A 213 -1.78 -19.75 2.09
C VAL A 213 -0.79 -18.60 2.23
N GLU A 214 -1.13 -17.42 1.69
CA GLU A 214 -0.43 -16.17 2.01
C GLU A 214 -0.53 -15.92 3.52
N GLU A 215 0.53 -16.25 4.25
CA GLU A 215 0.70 -15.78 5.61
C GLU A 215 1.01 -14.29 5.53
N ILE A 216 0.21 -13.52 6.25
CA ILE A 216 0.25 -12.06 6.24
C ILE A 216 1.48 -11.66 7.05
N HIS A 217 2.60 -11.48 6.37
CA HIS A 217 3.76 -10.82 6.94
C HIS A 217 3.65 -9.32 6.72
N VAL A 218 4.14 -8.59 7.71
CA VAL A 218 4.22 -7.15 7.66
C VAL A 218 5.63 -6.76 7.36
N ASP A 219 5.76 -6.15 6.20
CA ASP A 219 7.01 -5.63 5.70
C ASP A 219 7.56 -4.58 6.68
N HIS A 220 8.87 -4.57 6.73
CA HIS A 220 9.78 -3.61 7.33
C HIS A 220 9.70 -3.38 8.87
N LEU A 221 10.50 -4.15 9.63
CA LEU A 221 10.62 -4.10 11.10
C LEU A 221 11.92 -3.45 11.62
N GLU A 222 12.67 -2.71 10.79
CA GLU A 222 13.76 -1.82 11.23
C GLU A 222 13.50 -0.34 10.92
N ASP A 223 14.28 0.53 11.58
CA ASP A 223 14.28 1.98 11.37
C ASP A 223 14.81 2.31 9.96
N SER A 224 13.90 2.35 8.99
CA SER A 224 14.20 2.77 7.62
C SER A 224 14.39 4.28 7.56
N GLN A 225 15.30 4.75 6.70
CA GLN A 225 15.46 6.20 6.45
C GLN A 225 14.22 6.83 5.83
N PHE A 226 13.40 6.04 5.13
CA PHE A 226 12.19 6.48 4.46
C PHE A 226 10.96 5.90 5.12
N ARG A 227 9.85 6.64 5.09
CA ARG A 227 8.60 6.23 5.72
C ARG A 227 7.87 5.13 4.97
N TYR A 228 7.86 5.17 3.64
CA TYR A 228 6.97 4.32 2.85
C TYR A 228 7.70 3.33 1.96
N CYS A 229 7.26 2.07 2.01
CA CYS A 229 7.53 1.09 0.98
C CYS A 229 6.49 1.27 -0.13
N THR A 230 6.93 1.59 -1.35
CA THR A 230 6.05 1.95 -2.47
C THR A 230 6.26 0.99 -3.64
N GLU A 231 5.21 0.28 -4.04
CA GLU A 231 5.18 -0.58 -5.21
C GLU A 231 4.16 -0.11 -6.25
N ALA A 232 4.51 -0.27 -7.53
CA ALA A 232 3.60 0.00 -8.64
C ALA A 232 3.80 -0.99 -9.79
N LEU A 233 2.71 -1.30 -10.50
CA LEU A 233 2.73 -2.01 -11.78
C LEU A 233 2.12 -1.12 -12.86
N ILE A 234 2.92 -0.66 -13.83
CA ILE A 234 2.44 0.12 -14.96
C ILE A 234 2.35 -0.74 -16.22
N ARG A 235 1.35 -0.46 -17.07
CA ARG A 235 1.10 -1.16 -18.35
C ARG A 235 0.94 -0.16 -19.48
N GLY A 236 1.62 -0.42 -20.59
CA GLY A 236 1.57 0.42 -21.78
C GLY A 236 2.23 -0.23 -22.99
N GLU A 237 2.63 0.58 -23.95
CA GLU A 237 3.36 0.16 -25.14
C GLU A 237 4.68 0.93 -25.22
N ASN A 238 5.78 0.25 -25.59
CA ASN A 238 7.11 0.85 -25.73
C ASN A 238 7.62 1.56 -24.46
N LEU A 239 7.37 0.96 -23.29
CA LEU A 239 7.83 1.49 -22.00
C LEU A 239 9.37 1.51 -21.92
N ASP A 240 9.93 2.64 -21.48
CA ASP A 240 11.36 2.84 -21.28
C ASP A 240 11.74 2.56 -19.81
N LEU A 241 12.27 1.35 -19.56
CA LEU A 241 12.71 0.94 -18.23
C LEU A 241 13.84 1.81 -17.68
N GLU A 242 14.79 2.23 -18.53
CA GLU A 242 15.95 3.00 -18.09
C GLU A 242 15.52 4.42 -17.73
N GLY A 243 14.67 5.04 -18.57
CA GLY A 243 14.08 6.34 -18.28
C GLY A 243 13.26 6.34 -16.99
N VAL A 244 12.48 5.29 -16.72
CA VAL A 244 11.76 5.14 -15.45
C VAL A 244 12.73 5.04 -14.28
N ARG A 245 13.78 4.21 -14.39
CA ARG A 245 14.77 4.06 -13.32
C ARG A 245 15.49 5.38 -13.02
N GLU A 246 15.98 6.08 -14.04
CA GLU A 246 16.69 7.36 -13.89
C GLU A 246 15.83 8.43 -13.22
N LYS A 247 14.52 8.46 -13.51
CA LYS A 247 13.58 9.43 -12.94
C LYS A 247 13.19 9.13 -11.50
N LEU A 248 13.12 7.86 -11.12
CA LEU A 248 12.75 7.44 -9.78
C LEU A 248 13.94 7.38 -8.81
N LEU A 249 15.16 7.19 -9.32
CA LEU A 249 16.39 7.12 -8.51
C LEU A 249 16.55 8.28 -7.49
N PRO A 250 16.26 9.55 -7.82
CA PRO A 250 16.41 10.63 -6.85
C PRO A 250 15.28 10.72 -5.80
N LEU A 251 14.21 9.92 -5.92
CA LEU A 251 13.03 10.00 -5.06
C LEU A 251 13.11 9.10 -3.82
N GLY A 252 14.14 8.27 -3.68
CA GLY A 252 14.20 7.28 -2.61
C GLY A 252 15.42 6.37 -2.68
N ASP A 253 15.39 5.30 -1.88
CA ASP A 253 16.37 4.22 -1.95
C ASP A 253 15.74 2.87 -2.34
N SER A 254 16.58 1.84 -2.38
CA SER A 254 16.16 0.46 -2.62
C SER A 254 15.35 0.29 -3.91
N LEU A 255 15.58 1.17 -4.90
CA LEU A 255 14.84 1.18 -6.15
C LEU A 255 15.16 -0.06 -6.99
N VAL A 256 14.11 -0.83 -7.29
CA VAL A 256 14.12 -1.94 -8.24
C VAL A 256 13.10 -1.65 -9.34
N VAL A 257 13.55 -1.71 -10.60
CA VAL A 257 12.71 -1.51 -11.79
C VAL A 257 12.91 -2.70 -12.72
N ALA A 258 11.86 -3.49 -12.90
CA ALA A 258 11.87 -4.72 -13.67
C ALA A 258 10.71 -4.81 -14.64
N GLY A 259 10.90 -5.51 -15.75
CA GLY A 259 9.83 -5.86 -16.68
C GLY A 259 10.24 -5.77 -18.14
N SER A 260 9.30 -5.37 -18.99
CA SER A 260 9.45 -5.30 -20.44
C SER A 260 8.89 -3.99 -20.98
N SER A 261 8.96 -3.81 -22.31
CA SER A 261 8.36 -2.66 -23.00
C SER A 261 6.83 -2.60 -22.90
N LYS A 262 6.17 -3.60 -22.29
CA LYS A 262 4.71 -3.60 -22.09
C LYS A 262 4.29 -3.42 -20.63
N THR A 263 5.10 -3.92 -19.70
CA THR A 263 4.78 -3.96 -18.28
C THR A 263 6.03 -3.68 -17.47
N ILE A 264 5.95 -2.73 -16.52
CA ILE A 264 7.05 -2.45 -15.58
C ILE A 264 6.52 -2.57 -14.16
N ARG A 265 7.22 -3.35 -13.33
CA ARG A 265 7.06 -3.43 -11.88
C ARG A 265 8.14 -2.58 -11.22
N ILE A 266 7.73 -1.77 -10.25
CA ILE A 266 8.58 -0.83 -9.51
C ILE A 266 8.44 -1.12 -8.03
N HIS A 267 9.56 -1.07 -7.31
CA HIS A 267 9.64 -0.96 -5.85
C HIS A 267 10.60 0.17 -5.49
N ILE A 268 10.23 1.00 -4.52
CA ILE A 268 11.06 2.09 -4.00
C ILE A 268 10.69 2.41 -2.54
N HIS A 269 11.68 2.68 -1.70
CA HIS A 269 11.42 3.27 -0.39
C HIS A 269 11.52 4.80 -0.49
N THR A 270 10.47 5.52 -0.08
CA THR A 270 10.39 6.99 -0.26
C THR A 270 9.52 7.65 0.80
N ASP A 271 9.74 8.95 1.04
CA ASP A 271 8.81 9.81 1.79
C ASP A 271 7.77 10.49 0.89
N GLN A 272 7.91 10.33 -0.43
CA GLN A 272 7.10 11.03 -1.43
C GLN A 272 6.39 10.08 -2.42
N PRO A 273 5.55 9.11 -1.95
CA PRO A 273 4.82 8.23 -2.86
C PRO A 273 4.00 9.02 -3.90
N ALA A 274 3.39 10.14 -3.51
CA ALA A 274 2.62 10.99 -4.42
C ALA A 274 3.41 11.48 -5.64
N GLU A 275 4.71 11.82 -5.49
CA GLU A 275 5.53 12.24 -6.63
C GLU A 275 5.95 11.05 -7.51
N VAL A 276 6.16 9.87 -6.91
CA VAL A 276 6.38 8.61 -7.65
C VAL A 276 5.16 8.31 -8.54
N PHE A 277 3.95 8.29 -7.97
CA PHE A 277 2.74 7.98 -8.72
C PHE A 277 2.37 9.06 -9.73
N LYS A 278 2.63 10.34 -9.44
CA LYS A 278 2.47 11.43 -10.40
C LYS A 278 3.36 11.27 -11.64
N TYR A 279 4.62 10.85 -11.45
CA TYR A 279 5.49 10.55 -12.58
C TYR A 279 4.98 9.32 -13.35
N LEU A 280 4.66 8.23 -12.66
CA LEU A 280 4.21 6.98 -13.28
C LEU A 280 2.92 7.13 -14.08
N ASP A 281 1.94 7.91 -13.59
CA ASP A 281 0.69 8.21 -14.30
C ASP A 281 0.94 8.98 -15.62
N GLY A 282 2.01 9.78 -15.66
CA GLY A 282 2.46 10.45 -16.89
C GLY A 282 3.18 9.53 -17.89
N VAL A 283 3.66 8.37 -17.45
CA VAL A 283 4.36 7.38 -18.30
C VAL A 283 3.35 6.41 -18.91
N ALA A 284 2.51 5.79 -18.08
CA ALA A 284 1.57 4.76 -18.51
C ALA A 284 0.48 4.52 -17.45
N ARG A 285 -0.52 3.70 -17.80
CA ARG A 285 -1.60 3.36 -16.87
C ARG A 285 -1.05 2.57 -15.68
N ILE A 286 -1.30 3.05 -14.48
CA ILE A 286 -1.05 2.33 -13.23
C ILE A 286 -2.13 1.26 -13.07
N SER A 287 -1.71 -0.01 -13.05
CA SER A 287 -2.60 -1.17 -12.96
C SER A 287 -2.65 -1.79 -11.57
N GLU A 288 -1.58 -1.68 -10.78
CA GLU A 288 -1.54 -2.05 -9.36
C GLU A 288 -0.70 -1.03 -8.60
N GLN A 289 -1.03 -0.84 -7.31
CA GLN A 289 -0.24 -0.05 -6.39
C GLN A 289 -0.30 -0.65 -4.98
N LYS A 290 0.76 -0.46 -4.20
CA LYS A 290 0.83 -0.76 -2.77
C LYS A 290 1.71 0.31 -2.11
N VAL A 291 1.27 0.83 -0.97
CA VAL A 291 2.09 1.73 -0.17
C VAL A 291 1.90 1.37 1.30
N ASP A 292 2.97 0.93 1.95
CA ASP A 292 2.98 0.56 3.35
C ASP A 292 3.77 1.59 4.18
N ASP A 293 3.23 1.99 5.32
CA ASP A 293 3.87 2.92 6.25
C ASP A 293 4.83 2.15 7.18
N MET A 294 6.06 1.97 6.71
CA MET A 294 7.13 1.25 7.40
C MET A 294 7.44 1.87 8.76
N LYS A 295 7.42 3.20 8.86
CA LYS A 295 7.64 3.90 10.13
C LYS A 295 6.55 3.52 11.14
N ARG A 296 5.27 3.55 10.74
CA ARG A 296 4.14 3.17 11.61
C ARG A 296 4.19 1.68 11.99
N GLN A 297 4.61 0.81 11.07
CA GLN A 297 4.78 -0.62 11.33
C GLN A 297 5.92 -0.87 12.33
N PHE A 298 7.09 -0.27 12.10
CA PHE A 298 8.23 -0.31 13.01
C PHE A 298 7.87 0.18 14.41
N GLU A 299 7.20 1.34 14.50
CA GLU A 299 6.76 1.91 15.77
C GLU A 299 5.78 1.00 16.52
N ALA A 300 4.85 0.34 15.83
CA ALA A 300 3.89 -0.59 16.45
C ALA A 300 4.57 -1.80 17.11
N VAL A 301 5.67 -2.28 16.52
CA VAL A 301 6.42 -3.45 17.01
C VAL A 301 7.41 -3.05 18.10
N ASN A 302 8.21 -2.02 17.86
CA ASN A 302 9.40 -1.71 18.67
C ASN A 302 9.21 -0.52 19.62
N HIS A 303 8.30 0.42 19.31
CA HIS A 303 8.16 1.69 20.01
C HIS A 303 6.71 2.09 20.27
N LYS A 304 5.85 1.13 20.59
CA LYS A 304 4.44 1.42 20.89
C LYS A 304 4.33 2.29 22.13
N LYS A 305 3.67 3.44 22.00
CA LYS A 305 3.37 4.36 23.11
C LYS A 305 2.19 3.88 23.95
N TYR A 306 1.26 3.17 23.34
CA TYR A 306 -0.02 2.79 23.94
C TYR A 306 -0.31 1.30 23.73
N ASN A 307 -1.06 0.71 24.65
CA ASN A 307 -1.53 -0.69 24.54
C ASN A 307 -2.77 -0.85 23.64
N ILE A 308 -3.42 0.27 23.31
CA ILE A 308 -4.59 0.34 22.42
C ILE A 308 -4.13 0.92 21.09
N ALA A 309 -4.35 0.21 19.98
CA ALA A 309 -4.14 0.79 18.64
C ALA A 309 -5.35 1.65 18.26
N LEU A 310 -5.10 2.89 17.85
CA LEU A 310 -6.12 3.77 17.28
C LEU A 310 -6.04 3.75 15.76
N VAL A 311 -7.14 3.37 15.11
CA VAL A 311 -7.26 3.30 13.66
C VAL A 311 -8.32 4.30 13.19
N THR A 312 -8.08 4.95 12.06
CA THR A 312 -9.06 5.77 11.35
C THR A 312 -8.89 5.65 9.84
N ASP A 313 -9.70 6.35 9.07
CA ASP A 313 -9.57 6.43 7.62
C ASP A 313 -9.16 7.84 7.16
N SER A 314 -8.73 7.98 5.90
CA SER A 314 -8.19 9.25 5.39
C SER A 314 -9.22 10.38 5.33
N ILE A 315 -10.53 10.09 5.46
CA ILE A 315 -11.61 11.09 5.48
C ILE A 315 -11.55 11.93 6.75
N ALA A 316 -10.98 11.44 7.85
CA ALA A 316 -10.97 12.13 9.15
C ALA A 316 -10.31 13.52 9.14
N ASP A 317 -9.53 13.88 8.11
CA ASP A 317 -8.87 15.21 8.01
C ASP A 317 -8.20 15.65 9.32
N LEU A 318 -7.28 14.81 9.77
CA LEU A 318 -6.39 15.04 10.90
C LEU A 318 -4.97 15.36 10.39
N PRO A 319 -4.25 16.34 10.98
CA PRO A 319 -2.89 16.67 10.59
C PRO A 319 -1.90 15.50 10.79
N ALA A 320 -0.92 15.41 9.89
CA ALA A 320 0.10 14.36 9.95
C ALA A 320 0.92 14.41 11.24
N GLU A 321 1.19 15.59 11.81
CA GLU A 321 1.92 15.68 13.08
C GLU A 321 1.14 15.06 14.24
N MET A 322 -0.19 15.15 14.23
CA MET A 322 -1.05 14.54 15.25
C MET A 322 -1.14 13.02 15.05
N ILE A 323 -1.25 12.57 13.80
CA ILE A 323 -1.20 11.13 13.45
C ILE A 323 0.11 10.52 13.96
N ASP A 324 1.23 11.19 13.72
CA ASP A 324 2.55 10.74 14.16
C ASP A 324 2.71 10.79 15.67
N HIS A 325 2.31 11.90 16.30
CA HIS A 325 2.42 12.07 17.75
C HIS A 325 1.67 10.98 18.53
N TYR A 326 0.42 10.69 18.14
CA TYR A 326 -0.45 9.73 18.82
C TYR A 326 -0.34 8.30 18.29
N GLN A 327 0.56 8.04 17.35
CA GLN A 327 0.70 6.76 16.69
C GLN A 327 -0.59 6.21 16.05
N ILE A 328 -1.35 7.10 15.41
CA ILE A 328 -2.62 6.72 14.77
C ILE A 328 -2.31 5.97 13.48
N HIS A 329 -3.00 4.85 13.27
CA HIS A 329 -2.98 4.15 12.00
C HIS A 329 -4.09 4.68 11.09
N GLN A 330 -3.74 5.22 9.92
CA GLN A 330 -4.70 5.76 8.97
C GLN A 330 -4.80 4.84 7.75
N ILE A 331 -6.02 4.40 7.42
CA ILE A 331 -6.31 3.65 6.21
C ILE A 331 -6.67 4.63 5.07
N PRO A 332 -5.92 4.65 3.96
CA PRO A 332 -6.25 5.50 2.82
C PRO A 332 -7.53 5.01 2.13
N ILE A 333 -8.38 5.95 1.73
CA ILE A 333 -9.52 5.65 0.87
C ILE A 333 -9.10 5.59 -0.59
N ASN A 334 -9.60 4.59 -1.31
CA ASN A 334 -9.30 4.40 -2.72
C ASN A 334 -10.06 5.44 -3.55
N LEU A 335 -9.35 6.05 -4.49
CA LEU A 335 -9.86 7.05 -5.43
C LEU A 335 -9.65 6.57 -6.84
N LYS A 336 -10.68 6.69 -7.68
CA LYS A 336 -10.59 6.43 -9.10
C LYS A 336 -10.70 7.75 -9.86
N ILE A 337 -9.61 8.13 -10.51
CA ILE A 337 -9.50 9.38 -11.26
C ILE A 337 -9.07 9.00 -12.68
N ASN A 338 -9.95 9.24 -13.65
CA ASN A 338 -9.81 8.70 -15.01
C ASN A 338 -9.67 7.15 -15.00
N ASP A 339 -8.58 6.61 -15.54
CA ASP A 339 -8.30 5.17 -15.65
C ASP A 339 -7.30 4.65 -14.60
N SER A 340 -6.88 5.53 -13.69
CA SER A 340 -5.91 5.27 -12.64
C SER A 340 -6.59 5.26 -11.27
N ASP A 341 -6.16 4.32 -10.44
CA ASP A 341 -6.54 4.27 -9.03
C ASP A 341 -5.47 5.00 -8.20
N TYR A 342 -5.87 5.61 -7.10
CA TYR A 342 -5.01 6.34 -6.16
C TYR A 342 -5.42 6.02 -4.71
N LEU A 343 -4.48 6.17 -3.78
CA LEU A 343 -4.65 6.10 -2.34
C LEU A 343 -4.64 7.53 -1.80
N ASP A 344 -5.76 7.96 -1.24
CA ASP A 344 -5.92 9.30 -0.68
C ASP A 344 -4.88 9.61 0.41
N LYS A 345 -4.31 10.82 0.36
CA LYS A 345 -3.19 11.31 1.22
C LYS A 345 -1.86 10.57 1.08
N VAL A 346 -1.79 9.51 0.27
CA VAL A 346 -0.59 8.69 0.11
C VAL A 346 -0.04 8.82 -1.30
N THR A 347 -0.79 8.36 -2.31
CA THR A 347 -0.37 8.42 -3.73
C THR A 347 -0.98 9.61 -4.47
N ILE A 348 -1.94 10.31 -3.86
CA ILE A 348 -2.43 11.60 -4.33
C ILE A 348 -2.71 12.58 -3.18
N GLN A 349 -2.29 13.82 -3.37
CA GLN A 349 -2.60 14.96 -2.49
C GLN A 349 -3.69 15.85 -3.10
N SER A 350 -4.43 16.57 -2.25
CA SER A 350 -5.52 17.47 -2.68
C SER A 350 -5.04 18.51 -3.69
N SER A 351 -3.84 19.06 -3.50
CA SER A 351 -3.18 20.01 -4.41
C SER A 351 -3.11 19.48 -5.84
N ARG A 352 -2.62 18.25 -6.01
CA ARG A 352 -2.53 17.58 -7.31
C ARG A 352 -3.92 17.36 -7.91
N PHE A 353 -4.88 16.94 -7.10
CA PHE A 353 -6.25 16.77 -7.56
C PHE A 353 -6.86 18.09 -8.08
N TYR A 354 -6.56 19.22 -7.44
CA TYR A 354 -7.04 20.52 -7.91
C TYR A 354 -6.47 20.92 -9.27
N GLU A 355 -5.20 20.60 -9.54
CA GLU A 355 -4.58 20.79 -10.87
C GLU A 355 -5.29 19.95 -11.93
N MET A 356 -5.66 18.71 -11.59
CA MET A 356 -6.31 17.79 -12.52
C MET A 356 -7.78 18.12 -12.79
N MET A 357 -8.46 18.82 -11.87
CA MET A 357 -9.92 18.95 -11.84
C MET A 357 -10.51 19.55 -13.13
N ASP A 358 -9.81 20.50 -13.76
CA ASP A 358 -10.26 21.15 -15.00
C ASP A 358 -10.05 20.27 -16.25
N GLU A 359 -9.22 19.23 -16.15
CA GLU A 359 -8.87 18.30 -17.24
C GLU A 359 -9.66 16.98 -17.18
N LEU A 360 -10.43 16.75 -16.11
CA LEU A 360 -11.13 15.49 -15.89
C LEU A 360 -12.21 15.23 -16.96
N LYS A 361 -12.04 14.14 -17.70
CA LYS A 361 -13.03 13.66 -18.69
C LYS A 361 -14.26 13.05 -18.01
N VAL A 362 -14.03 12.35 -16.90
CA VAL A 362 -15.05 11.66 -16.12
C VAL A 362 -14.96 12.16 -14.68
N TYR A 363 -16.13 12.29 -14.04
CA TYR A 363 -16.16 12.69 -12.64
C TYR A 363 -15.46 11.62 -11.77
N PRO A 364 -14.54 12.00 -10.88
CA PRO A 364 -13.82 11.06 -10.06
C PRO A 364 -14.78 10.32 -9.12
N SER A 365 -14.44 9.08 -8.76
CA SER A 365 -15.19 8.30 -7.77
C SER A 365 -14.27 7.82 -6.65
N SER A 366 -14.87 7.39 -5.55
CA SER A 366 -14.15 6.78 -4.43
C SER A 366 -14.71 5.39 -4.15
N ALA A 367 -13.87 4.52 -3.62
CA ALA A 367 -14.23 3.17 -3.20
C ALA A 367 -13.81 2.96 -1.74
N GLN A 368 -14.65 2.26 -0.98
CA GLN A 368 -14.31 1.83 0.37
C GLN A 368 -13.08 0.89 0.35
N PRO A 369 -12.35 0.78 1.48
CA PRO A 369 -11.24 -0.17 1.57
C PRO A 369 -11.68 -1.61 1.31
N ASN A 370 -10.80 -2.41 0.71
CA ASN A 370 -11.06 -3.82 0.47
C ASN A 370 -11.02 -4.61 1.79
N VAL A 371 -12.01 -5.49 2.01
CA VAL A 371 -12.13 -6.29 3.25
C VAL A 371 -10.89 -7.17 3.48
N LYS A 372 -10.34 -7.80 2.44
CA LYS A 372 -9.12 -8.63 2.55
C LYS A 372 -7.91 -7.79 2.95
N SER A 373 -7.77 -6.56 2.42
CA SER A 373 -6.71 -5.64 2.86
C SER A 373 -6.87 -5.24 4.33
N LEU A 374 -8.11 -5.00 4.79
CA LEU A 374 -8.39 -4.73 6.20
C LEU A 374 -8.16 -5.95 7.10
N GLU A 375 -8.48 -7.16 6.64
CA GLU A 375 -8.15 -8.39 7.34
C GLU A 375 -6.63 -8.52 7.52
N ASN A 376 -5.86 -8.24 6.47
CA ASN A 376 -4.41 -8.27 6.54
C ASN A 376 -3.89 -7.25 7.55
N PHE A 377 -4.44 -6.04 7.53
CA PHE A 377 -4.12 -4.98 8.46
C PHE A 377 -4.48 -5.33 9.93
N PHE A 378 -5.62 -5.97 10.18
CA PHE A 378 -5.96 -6.45 11.53
C PHE A 378 -5.10 -7.62 11.99
N SER A 379 -4.72 -8.53 11.08
CA SER A 379 -3.79 -9.62 11.40
C SER A 379 -2.48 -9.08 11.96
N PHE A 380 -1.96 -8.02 11.35
CA PHE A 380 -0.81 -7.29 11.87
C PHE A 380 -1.06 -6.71 13.26
N LEU A 381 -2.06 -5.83 13.40
CA LEU A 381 -2.27 -5.12 14.65
C LEU A 381 -2.55 -6.05 15.82
N THR A 382 -3.33 -7.11 15.61
CA THR A 382 -3.67 -8.08 16.67
C THR A 382 -2.49 -8.90 17.16
N THR A 383 -1.39 -8.93 16.41
CA THR A 383 -0.12 -9.54 16.85
C THR A 383 0.56 -8.70 17.94
N TYR A 384 0.40 -7.36 17.91
CA TYR A 384 1.17 -6.44 18.76
C TYR A 384 0.32 -5.66 19.77
N TYR A 385 -0.98 -5.56 19.51
CA TYR A 385 -1.96 -4.85 20.34
C TYR A 385 -3.03 -5.80 20.86
N LYS A 386 -3.37 -5.62 22.14
CA LYS A 386 -4.46 -6.36 22.79
C LYS A 386 -5.83 -5.82 22.39
N ASP A 387 -5.90 -4.48 22.32
CA ASP A 387 -7.13 -3.74 22.11
C ASP A 387 -6.95 -2.83 20.89
N ILE A 388 -7.95 -2.78 20.01
CA ILE A 388 -7.97 -1.95 18.82
C ILE A 388 -9.27 -1.13 18.83
N ILE A 389 -9.16 0.18 18.69
CA ILE A 389 -10.32 1.05 18.48
C ILE A 389 -10.24 1.69 17.10
N VAL A 390 -11.31 1.57 16.33
CA VAL A 390 -11.43 2.12 14.99
C VAL A 390 -12.48 3.22 15.02
N VAL A 391 -12.13 4.44 14.63
CA VAL A 391 -13.10 5.55 14.46
C VAL A 391 -13.15 5.89 12.98
N THR A 392 -14.29 5.66 12.34
CA THR A 392 -14.45 5.82 10.88
C THR A 392 -15.41 6.94 10.54
N VAL A 393 -15.39 7.34 9.27
CA VAL A 393 -16.45 8.14 8.66
C VAL A 393 -17.83 7.51 8.90
N SER A 394 -18.87 8.36 8.89
CA SER A 394 -20.27 7.97 8.95
C SER A 394 -20.63 6.85 7.96
N GLU A 395 -21.30 5.80 8.45
CA GLU A 395 -21.84 4.70 7.63
C GLU A 395 -22.83 5.16 6.56
N LYS A 396 -23.47 6.33 6.75
CA LYS A 396 -24.41 6.89 5.76
C LYS A 396 -23.69 7.62 4.62
N MET A 397 -22.41 7.91 4.79
CA MET A 397 -21.56 8.60 3.81
C MET A 397 -20.67 7.64 3.03
N SER A 398 -20.24 6.53 3.67
CA SER A 398 -19.38 5.52 3.06
C SER A 398 -19.63 4.13 3.64
N GLY A 399 -19.42 3.09 2.84
CA GLY A 399 -19.36 1.70 3.30
C GLY A 399 -18.06 1.35 4.05
N THR A 400 -17.18 2.31 4.32
CA THR A 400 -15.93 2.13 5.08
C THR A 400 -16.20 1.48 6.45
N TYR A 401 -17.17 1.99 7.21
CA TYR A 401 -17.57 1.41 8.51
C TYR A 401 -17.90 -0.08 8.39
N ASN A 402 -18.75 -0.44 7.43
CA ASN A 402 -19.14 -1.83 7.20
C ASN A 402 -17.96 -2.71 6.76
N SER A 403 -16.98 -2.16 6.05
CA SER A 403 -15.79 -2.89 5.62
C SER A 403 -14.92 -3.27 6.82
N PHE A 404 -14.73 -2.35 7.77
CA PHE A 404 -14.05 -2.66 9.03
C PHE A 404 -14.82 -3.68 9.86
N VAL A 405 -16.15 -3.56 9.95
CA VAL A 405 -17.01 -4.51 10.67
C VAL A 405 -16.93 -5.91 10.05
N GLU A 406 -16.89 -6.01 8.73
CA GLU A 406 -16.76 -7.29 8.06
C GLU A 406 -15.39 -7.92 8.32
N ALA A 407 -14.30 -7.15 8.16
CA ALA A 407 -12.95 -7.64 8.37
C ALA A 407 -12.68 -8.08 9.83
N SER A 408 -13.26 -7.40 10.82
CA SER A 408 -13.05 -7.74 12.24
C SER A 408 -13.66 -9.10 12.63
N LYS A 409 -14.67 -9.61 11.91
CA LYS A 409 -15.32 -10.91 12.20
C LYS A 409 -14.35 -12.09 12.18
N LYS A 410 -13.22 -11.97 11.48
CA LYS A 410 -12.17 -13.00 11.41
C LYS A 410 -11.35 -13.11 12.71
N PHE A 411 -11.31 -12.05 13.52
CA PHE A 411 -10.45 -11.94 14.71
C PHE A 411 -11.28 -12.01 16.00
N LYS A 412 -11.95 -13.14 16.20
CA LYS A 412 -12.91 -13.33 17.32
C LYS A 412 -12.28 -13.24 18.71
N ASP A 413 -10.99 -13.53 18.82
CA ASP A 413 -10.24 -13.52 20.07
C ASP A 413 -9.60 -12.14 20.36
N ALA A 414 -9.67 -11.20 19.42
CA ALA A 414 -9.16 -9.84 19.57
C ALA A 414 -10.27 -8.86 19.98
N ASN A 415 -9.96 -7.91 20.85
CA ASN A 415 -10.89 -6.86 21.24
C ASN A 415 -10.82 -5.69 20.26
N ILE A 416 -11.66 -5.73 19.23
CA ILE A 416 -11.75 -4.70 18.18
C ILE A 416 -13.07 -3.95 18.30
N GLN A 417 -13.02 -2.68 18.72
CA GLN A 417 -14.18 -1.81 18.84
C GLN A 417 -14.24 -0.81 17.69
N ILE A 418 -15.30 -0.91 16.88
CA ILE A 418 -15.49 -0.05 15.70
C ILE A 418 -16.58 0.97 16.00
N VAL A 419 -16.21 2.23 15.95
CA VAL A 419 -17.06 3.38 16.28
C VAL A 419 -17.43 4.12 15.00
N ASN A 420 -18.74 4.12 14.71
CA ASN A 420 -19.30 5.00 13.70
C ASN A 420 -19.30 6.45 14.23
N SER A 421 -18.44 7.31 13.69
CA SER A 421 -18.35 8.71 14.12
C SER A 421 -19.64 9.50 13.85
N LYS A 422 -20.50 9.02 12.94
CA LYS A 422 -21.63 9.76 12.35
C LYS A 422 -21.23 11.16 11.85
N GLN A 423 -19.96 11.36 11.54
CA GLN A 423 -19.40 12.59 11.01
C GLN A 423 -18.48 12.27 9.82
N ASN A 424 -17.83 13.30 9.29
CA ASN A 424 -16.73 13.19 8.34
C ASN A 424 -15.74 14.35 8.55
N SER A 425 -14.62 14.31 7.84
CA SER A 425 -13.67 15.43 7.76
C SER A 425 -13.29 15.93 9.17
N GLY A 426 -13.07 17.22 9.35
CA GLY A 426 -12.59 17.77 10.62
C GLY A 426 -13.44 17.37 11.85
N ALA A 427 -14.74 17.08 11.72
CA ALA A 427 -15.54 16.63 12.87
C ALA A 427 -15.24 15.18 13.26
N GLU A 428 -14.98 14.31 12.28
CA GLU A 428 -14.43 12.98 12.52
C GLU A 428 -13.01 13.08 13.10
N GLY A 429 -12.15 13.93 12.54
CA GLY A 429 -10.80 14.17 13.05
C GLY A 429 -10.75 14.62 14.50
N LEU A 430 -11.68 15.50 14.92
CA LEU A 430 -11.81 15.89 16.33
C LEU A 430 -12.21 14.71 17.23
N LEU A 431 -13.06 13.80 16.76
CA LEU A 431 -13.43 12.59 17.51
C LEU A 431 -12.23 11.64 17.62
N VAL A 432 -11.48 11.44 16.53
CA VAL A 432 -10.23 10.65 16.52
C VAL A 432 -9.22 11.25 17.50
N LEU A 433 -9.02 12.57 17.49
CA LEU A 433 -8.12 13.27 18.41
C LEU A 433 -8.57 13.10 19.87
N LYS A 434 -9.87 13.18 20.15
CA LYS A 434 -10.40 12.92 21.50
C LYS A 434 -10.16 11.47 21.91
N THR A 435 -10.34 10.51 21.01
CA THR A 435 -10.01 9.11 21.27
C THR A 435 -8.54 8.95 21.64
N ALA A 436 -7.64 9.56 20.86
CA ALA A 436 -6.20 9.52 21.11
C ALA A 436 -5.83 10.09 22.50
N GLN A 437 -6.43 11.22 22.88
CA GLN A 437 -6.23 11.85 24.18
C GLN A 437 -6.74 10.96 25.34
N LEU A 438 -7.83 10.22 25.16
CA LEU A 438 -8.35 9.31 26.18
C LEU A 438 -7.48 8.04 26.31
N ILE A 439 -6.92 7.55 25.19
CA ILE A 439 -5.92 6.47 25.20
C ILE A 439 -4.67 6.92 25.94
N GLU A 440 -4.16 8.13 25.66
CA GLU A 440 -3.01 8.71 26.35
C GLU A 440 -3.24 8.88 27.86
N GLN A 441 -4.48 9.18 28.27
CA GLN A 441 -4.89 9.22 29.68
C GLN A 441 -4.99 7.83 30.34
N GLY A 442 -4.83 6.74 29.57
CA GLY A 442 -4.87 5.37 30.08
C GLY A 442 -6.26 4.85 30.41
N LEU A 443 -7.33 5.42 29.83
CA LEU A 443 -8.68 4.93 30.06
C LEU A 443 -8.87 3.52 29.44
N PRO A 444 -9.67 2.64 30.06
CA PRO A 444 -10.05 1.37 29.46
C PRO A 444 -10.87 1.57 28.18
N ILE A 445 -10.67 0.70 27.17
CA ILE A 445 -11.30 0.82 25.84
C ILE A 445 -12.83 0.94 25.91
N ASP A 446 -13.51 0.21 26.80
CA ASP A 446 -14.97 0.29 26.93
C ASP A 446 -15.44 1.69 27.35
N GLN A 447 -14.73 2.33 28.28
CA GLN A 447 -15.02 3.70 28.71
C GLN A 447 -14.72 4.71 27.62
N ILE A 448 -13.66 4.49 26.84
CA ILE A 448 -13.32 5.32 25.68
C ILE A 448 -14.46 5.25 24.67
N THR A 449 -14.88 4.05 24.27
CA THR A 449 -15.93 3.85 23.27
C THR A 449 -17.26 4.44 23.71
N GLU A 450 -17.67 4.26 24.97
CA GLU A 450 -18.89 4.88 25.51
C GLU A 450 -18.80 6.41 25.45
N LYS A 451 -17.66 6.98 25.86
CA LYS A 451 -17.44 8.43 25.84
C LYS A 451 -17.45 8.98 24.43
N ILE A 452 -16.78 8.34 23.47
CA ILE A 452 -16.78 8.77 22.07
C ILE A 452 -18.18 8.66 21.46
N ALA A 453 -18.94 7.60 21.73
CA ALA A 453 -20.32 7.49 21.29
C ALA A 453 -21.19 8.66 21.79
N SER A 454 -20.95 9.15 23.01
CA SER A 454 -21.62 10.35 23.54
C SER A 454 -21.16 11.65 22.85
N LEU A 455 -19.87 11.75 22.52
CA LEU A 455 -19.29 12.92 21.85
C LEU A 455 -19.74 13.02 20.39
N THR A 456 -20.03 11.90 19.73
CA THR A 456 -20.62 11.87 18.39
C THR A 456 -21.86 12.76 18.31
N ALA A 457 -22.79 12.68 19.27
CA ALA A 457 -23.99 13.52 19.32
C ALA A 457 -23.70 15.01 19.66
N LYS A 458 -22.51 15.31 20.17
CA LYS A 458 -22.05 16.66 20.51
C LYS A 458 -21.18 17.28 19.42
N SER A 459 -20.70 16.46 18.49
CA SER A 459 -19.91 16.86 17.34
C SER A 459 -20.78 17.37 16.20
N LYS A 460 -20.27 18.33 15.43
CA LYS A 460 -20.91 18.81 14.20
C LYS A 460 -19.91 19.49 13.29
N ILE A 461 -20.14 19.38 11.98
CA ILE A 461 -19.44 20.14 10.94
C ILE A 461 -20.41 21.06 10.21
N LEU A 462 -20.00 22.31 9.97
CA LEU A 462 -20.76 23.31 9.22
C LEU A 462 -19.93 23.79 8.04
N VAL A 463 -20.42 23.52 6.83
CA VAL A 463 -19.66 23.66 5.59
C VAL A 463 -20.25 24.78 4.73
N SER A 464 -19.42 25.76 4.39
CA SER A 464 -19.74 26.86 3.46
C SER A 464 -19.18 26.56 2.07
N VAL A 465 -20.04 26.02 1.20
CA VAL A 465 -19.64 25.57 -0.14
C VAL A 465 -19.74 26.67 -1.19
N LYS A 466 -18.79 26.70 -2.13
CA LYS A 466 -18.92 27.51 -3.34
C LYS A 466 -19.79 26.87 -4.40
N VAL A 467 -19.84 25.54 -4.51
CA VAL A 467 -20.60 24.88 -5.57
C VAL A 467 -21.20 23.58 -5.06
N LEU A 468 -22.54 23.51 -5.02
CA LEU A 468 -23.26 22.35 -4.48
C LEU A 468 -23.23 21.12 -5.41
N LYS A 469 -22.98 21.32 -6.72
CA LYS A 469 -23.11 20.27 -7.75
C LYS A 469 -22.29 19.01 -7.46
N TYR A 470 -21.14 19.16 -6.82
CA TYR A 470 -20.20 18.08 -6.53
C TYR A 470 -20.76 17.12 -5.47
N MET A 471 -21.27 17.68 -4.38
CA MET A 471 -21.92 16.90 -3.32
C MET A 471 -23.17 16.18 -3.83
N VAL A 472 -23.97 16.82 -4.70
CA VAL A 472 -25.15 16.19 -5.30
C VAL A 472 -24.75 15.05 -6.24
N LYS A 473 -23.79 15.28 -7.15
CA LYS A 473 -23.30 14.25 -8.08
C LYS A 473 -22.73 13.03 -7.37
N SER A 474 -22.07 13.25 -6.25
CA SER A 474 -21.51 12.17 -5.45
C SER A 474 -22.58 11.31 -4.75
N GLY A 475 -23.82 11.79 -4.59
CA GLY A 475 -24.86 11.10 -3.84
C GLY A 475 -24.73 11.21 -2.31
N ARG A 476 -23.77 11.99 -1.79
CA ARG A 476 -23.55 12.17 -0.33
C ARG A 476 -24.47 13.23 0.31
N LEU A 477 -25.44 13.75 -0.44
CA LEU A 477 -26.55 14.55 0.07
C LEU A 477 -27.86 13.81 -0.15
N THR A 478 -28.45 13.30 0.93
CA THR A 478 -29.63 12.41 0.87
C THR A 478 -30.95 13.15 1.02
N LYS A 479 -30.98 14.27 1.77
CA LYS A 479 -32.19 15.07 2.03
C LYS A 479 -32.32 16.29 1.10
N VAL A 480 -32.09 16.10 -0.20
CA VAL A 480 -32.29 17.18 -1.19
C VAL A 480 -33.71 17.08 -1.76
N SER A 481 -34.64 17.86 -1.20
CA SER A 481 -36.01 18.00 -1.73
C SER A 481 -36.09 19.13 -2.75
N GLY A 482 -36.55 18.82 -3.97
CA GLY A 482 -36.76 19.77 -5.08
C GLY A 482 -35.94 19.49 -6.34
N THR A 483 -36.20 20.23 -7.42
CA THR A 483 -35.50 20.06 -8.70
C THR A 483 -34.02 20.46 -8.56
N ILE A 484 -33.11 19.55 -8.93
CA ILE A 484 -31.64 19.75 -8.88
C ILE A 484 -31.23 21.09 -9.51
N ALA A 485 -31.90 21.52 -10.60
CA ALA A 485 -31.64 22.79 -11.28
C ALA A 485 -31.76 24.02 -10.35
N ASN A 486 -32.76 24.07 -9.47
CA ASN A 486 -33.00 25.22 -8.57
C ASN A 486 -31.95 25.30 -7.45
N LEU A 487 -31.31 24.18 -7.11
CA LEU A 487 -30.29 24.08 -6.08
C LEU A 487 -28.89 24.48 -6.59
N MET A 488 -28.65 24.46 -7.89
CA MET A 488 -27.33 24.75 -8.48
C MET A 488 -26.85 26.19 -8.26
N HIS A 489 -27.78 27.14 -8.10
CA HIS A 489 -27.46 28.54 -7.84
C HIS A 489 -27.24 28.85 -6.34
N LEU A 490 -27.59 27.91 -5.45
CA LEU A 490 -27.45 28.09 -4.02
C LEU A 490 -26.00 27.92 -3.58
N LYS A 491 -25.66 28.62 -2.51
CA LYS A 491 -24.41 28.48 -1.74
C LYS A 491 -24.79 28.11 -0.29
N PRO A 492 -25.46 26.96 -0.07
CA PRO A 492 -26.03 26.65 1.24
C PRO A 492 -24.94 26.36 2.28
N VAL A 493 -25.36 26.37 3.56
CA VAL A 493 -24.62 25.71 4.62
C VAL A 493 -25.00 24.22 4.60
N ILE A 494 -23.99 23.36 4.47
CA ILE A 494 -24.13 21.90 4.52
C ILE A 494 -23.67 21.41 5.88
N SER A 495 -24.29 20.34 6.38
CA SER A 495 -23.92 19.67 7.63
C SER A 495 -24.29 18.21 7.57
N ILE A 496 -24.10 17.51 8.68
CA ILE A 496 -24.49 16.12 8.89
C ILE A 496 -25.55 16.08 9.99
N ASP A 497 -26.58 15.27 9.80
CA ASP A 497 -27.65 15.06 10.78
C ASP A 497 -27.26 14.03 11.86
N GLU A 498 -28.17 13.78 12.80
CA GLU A 498 -27.98 12.87 13.93
C GLU A 498 -27.87 11.38 13.55
N ASP A 499 -28.28 11.02 12.33
CA ASP A 499 -28.13 9.69 11.76
C ASP A 499 -26.81 9.54 10.98
N GLY A 500 -26.05 10.64 10.84
CA GLY A 500 -24.81 10.67 10.08
C GLY A 500 -25.00 10.95 8.60
N ALA A 501 -26.18 11.38 8.16
CA ALA A 501 -26.47 11.68 6.76
C ALA A 501 -26.23 13.15 6.40
N GLY A 502 -25.75 13.40 5.18
CA GLY A 502 -25.47 14.74 4.66
C GLY A 502 -26.75 15.52 4.35
N ILE A 503 -26.85 16.74 4.87
CA ILE A 503 -28.04 17.59 4.80
C ILE A 503 -27.73 19.03 4.39
N ILE A 504 -28.75 19.69 3.84
CA ILE A 504 -28.75 21.16 3.74
C ILE A 504 -29.15 21.72 5.10
N PHE A 505 -28.17 22.16 5.87
CA PHE A 505 -28.39 22.74 7.19
C PHE A 505 -29.13 24.08 7.11
N ALA A 506 -28.70 24.95 6.19
CA ALA A 506 -29.38 26.21 5.95
C ALA A 506 -29.25 26.66 4.49
N LYS A 507 -30.37 27.07 3.88
CA LYS A 507 -30.37 27.63 2.52
C LYS A 507 -29.70 29.00 2.50
N ALA A 508 -28.81 29.27 1.56
CA ALA A 508 -28.20 30.59 1.37
C ALA A 508 -27.95 30.84 -0.12
N LEU A 509 -28.04 32.10 -0.54
CA LEU A 509 -27.87 32.53 -1.93
C LEU A 509 -26.44 32.98 -2.26
N SER A 510 -25.67 33.35 -1.24
CA SER A 510 -24.27 33.77 -1.39
C SER A 510 -23.40 33.17 -0.29
N VAL A 511 -22.09 33.16 -0.51
CA VAL A 511 -21.10 32.67 0.47
C VAL A 511 -21.14 33.50 1.75
N GLU A 512 -21.30 34.81 1.65
CA GLU A 512 -21.41 35.73 2.79
C GLU A 512 -22.66 35.43 3.62
N SER A 513 -23.79 35.15 2.95
CA SER A 513 -25.03 34.74 3.63
C SER A 513 -24.84 33.40 4.35
N ALA A 514 -24.14 32.44 3.75
CA ALA A 514 -23.81 31.17 4.39
C ALA A 514 -22.92 31.36 5.62
N ASN A 515 -21.83 32.14 5.48
CA ASN A 515 -20.90 32.44 6.57
C ASN A 515 -21.63 33.14 7.73
N LYS A 516 -22.54 34.09 7.45
CA LYS A 516 -23.36 34.74 8.48
C LYS A 516 -24.21 33.74 9.25
N LYS A 517 -24.80 32.75 8.57
CA LYS A 517 -25.61 31.70 9.21
C LYS A 517 -24.77 30.78 10.10
N ILE A 518 -23.59 30.37 9.62
CA ILE A 518 -22.63 29.59 10.43
C ILE A 518 -22.22 30.40 11.66
N TYR A 519 -21.92 31.70 11.51
CA TYR A 519 -21.58 32.56 12.64
C TYR A 519 -22.71 32.64 13.69
N GLN A 520 -23.96 32.84 13.26
CA GLN A 520 -25.09 32.88 14.22
C GLN A 520 -25.25 31.55 14.96
N HIS A 521 -25.14 30.43 14.26
CA HIS A 521 -25.18 29.11 14.88
C HIS A 521 -24.04 28.91 15.89
N MET A 522 -22.81 29.24 15.52
CA MET A 522 -21.67 29.12 16.43
C MET A 522 -21.80 30.03 17.65
N LYS A 523 -22.31 31.24 17.46
CA LYS A 523 -22.59 32.16 18.57
C LYS A 523 -23.60 31.55 19.55
N GLU A 524 -24.70 31.02 19.03
CA GLU A 524 -25.70 30.32 19.85
C GLU A 524 -25.08 29.14 20.60
N MET A 525 -24.26 28.31 19.95
CA MET A 525 -23.60 27.17 20.60
C MET A 525 -22.64 27.60 21.71
N VAL A 526 -21.87 28.68 21.50
CA VAL A 526 -21.00 29.26 22.54
C VAL A 526 -21.82 29.75 23.73
N GLU A 527 -22.93 30.44 23.49
CA GLU A 527 -23.79 31.01 24.54
C GLU A 527 -24.57 29.94 25.32
N THR A 528 -24.99 28.85 24.67
CA THR A 528 -25.91 27.85 25.25
C THR A 528 -25.24 26.58 25.75
N HIS A 529 -24.13 26.14 25.14
CA HIS A 529 -23.48 24.87 25.45
C HIS A 529 -21.98 25.02 25.73
N GLY A 530 -21.34 26.05 25.17
CA GLY A 530 -19.88 26.15 25.12
C GLY A 530 -19.26 25.18 24.12
N ILE A 531 -18.04 25.51 23.69
CA ILE A 531 -17.24 24.70 22.77
C ILE A 531 -16.06 24.12 23.54
N ASP A 532 -15.86 22.80 23.42
CA ASP A 532 -14.73 22.09 24.02
C ASP A 532 -13.50 22.16 23.11
N THR A 533 -13.68 21.84 21.83
CA THR A 533 -12.64 21.95 20.81
C THR A 533 -13.27 22.21 19.44
N TYR A 534 -12.50 22.81 18.53
CA TYR A 534 -12.92 23.03 17.15
C TYR A 534 -11.73 23.06 16.20
N ALA A 535 -11.99 22.72 14.95
CA ALA A 535 -11.04 22.74 13.86
C ALA A 535 -11.63 23.44 12.63
N ILE A 536 -10.77 23.94 11.76
CA ILE A 536 -11.16 24.53 10.48
C ILE A 536 -10.52 23.72 9.38
N VAL A 537 -11.32 23.34 8.38
CA VAL A 537 -10.83 22.62 7.22
C VAL A 537 -11.31 23.29 5.94
N HIS A 538 -10.54 23.21 4.86
CA HIS A 538 -10.87 23.88 3.61
C HIS A 538 -10.49 23.08 2.37
N ALA A 539 -10.96 23.49 1.20
CA ALA A 539 -10.54 22.95 -0.09
C ALA A 539 -9.90 24.06 -0.93
N ASN A 540 -8.57 24.19 -0.91
CA ASN A 540 -7.83 25.27 -1.58
C ASN A 540 -8.46 26.66 -1.35
N ALA A 541 -8.68 27.02 -0.09
CA ALA A 541 -9.37 28.25 0.31
C ALA A 541 -8.67 28.98 1.46
N ASN A 542 -7.33 29.04 1.42
CA ASN A 542 -6.46 29.55 2.49
C ASN A 542 -6.95 30.89 3.06
N ASP A 543 -7.24 31.89 2.22
CA ASP A 543 -7.68 33.22 2.68
C ASP A 543 -8.98 33.17 3.50
N ARG A 544 -9.94 32.34 3.06
CA ARG A 544 -11.21 32.15 3.76
C ARG A 544 -11.02 31.38 5.06
N ALA A 545 -10.11 30.40 5.09
CA ALA A 545 -9.80 29.64 6.29
C ALA A 545 -9.13 30.53 7.36
N LEU A 546 -8.20 31.41 6.95
CA LEU A 546 -7.58 32.40 7.83
C LEU A 546 -8.60 33.44 8.35
N GLU A 547 -9.59 33.81 7.53
CA GLU A 547 -10.71 34.62 8.00
C GLU A 547 -11.55 33.89 9.04
N TYR A 548 -11.90 32.62 8.80
CA TYR A 548 -12.62 31.79 9.77
C TYR A 548 -11.83 31.68 11.09
N GLN A 549 -10.52 31.44 11.03
CA GLN A 549 -9.67 31.33 12.21
C GLN A 549 -9.79 32.60 13.07
N ARG A 550 -9.57 33.77 12.48
CA ARG A 550 -9.67 35.06 13.19
C ARG A 550 -11.05 35.30 13.81
N ILE A 551 -12.12 35.01 13.07
CA ILE A 551 -13.50 35.23 13.52
C ILE A 551 -13.84 34.30 14.68
N TYR A 552 -13.56 33.01 14.54
CA TYR A 552 -13.98 32.01 15.50
C TYR A 552 -13.08 31.93 16.72
N GLU A 553 -11.78 32.24 16.61
CA GLU A 553 -10.91 32.40 17.78
C GLU A 553 -11.42 33.53 18.69
N LYS A 554 -11.81 34.66 18.10
CA LYS A 554 -12.41 35.77 18.86
C LYS A 554 -13.77 35.40 19.48
N LEU A 555 -14.61 34.64 18.76
CA LEU A 555 -15.94 34.26 19.23
C LEU A 555 -15.89 33.20 20.33
N ILE A 556 -15.04 32.19 20.17
CA ILE A 556 -14.96 31.01 21.03
C ILE A 556 -14.01 31.26 22.21
N GLY A 557 -13.02 32.14 22.04
CA GLY A 557 -12.09 32.57 23.10
C GLY A 557 -10.77 31.81 23.14
N PHE A 558 -10.51 30.90 22.20
CA PHE A 558 -9.26 30.17 22.03
C PHE A 558 -9.08 29.77 20.55
N PRO A 559 -7.84 29.53 20.07
CA PRO A 559 -7.59 29.19 18.66
C PRO A 559 -8.11 27.80 18.27
N PRO A 560 -8.34 27.52 16.97
CA PRO A 560 -8.68 26.17 16.53
C PRO A 560 -7.51 25.22 16.84
N VAL A 561 -7.82 23.95 17.12
CA VAL A 561 -6.76 22.95 17.38
C VAL A 561 -5.92 22.69 16.13
N TYR A 562 -6.49 22.86 14.94
CA TYR A 562 -5.77 22.92 13.67
C TYR A 562 -6.58 23.62 12.58
N VAL A 563 -5.86 24.11 11.57
CA VAL A 563 -6.40 24.58 10.29
C VAL A 563 -5.68 23.81 9.19
N MET A 564 -6.41 23.10 8.31
CA MET A 564 -5.78 22.34 7.23
C MET A 564 -6.60 22.25 5.95
N ASP A 565 -5.94 21.90 4.85
CA ASP A 565 -6.61 21.49 3.63
C ASP A 565 -7.21 20.08 3.80
N ILE A 566 -8.37 19.84 3.20
CA ILE A 566 -9.07 18.55 3.29
C ILE A 566 -8.43 17.51 2.37
N SER A 567 -8.61 16.25 2.73
CA SER A 567 -8.26 15.08 1.90
C SER A 567 -8.84 15.16 0.49
N THR A 568 -8.21 14.45 -0.45
CA THR A 568 -8.65 14.41 -1.84
C THR A 568 -10.06 13.82 -1.95
N VAL A 569 -10.37 12.80 -1.15
CA VAL A 569 -11.70 12.18 -1.10
C VAL A 569 -12.78 13.16 -0.60
N VAL A 570 -12.48 14.06 0.33
CA VAL A 570 -13.45 15.08 0.76
C VAL A 570 -13.50 16.21 -0.27
N ALA A 571 -12.34 16.64 -0.80
CA ALA A 571 -12.19 17.68 -1.80
C ALA A 571 -13.01 17.43 -3.06
N MET A 572 -12.98 16.19 -3.60
CA MET A 572 -13.76 15.81 -4.78
C MET A 572 -15.28 15.93 -4.56
N ASN A 573 -15.75 15.90 -3.31
CA ASN A 573 -17.17 16.03 -2.98
C ASN A 573 -17.52 17.47 -2.61
N ALA A 574 -16.65 18.16 -1.88
CA ALA A 574 -16.89 19.52 -1.39
C ALA A 574 -16.62 20.61 -2.43
N GLY A 575 -15.65 20.38 -3.33
CA GLY A 575 -15.22 21.32 -4.35
C GLY A 575 -14.35 22.48 -3.84
N ILE A 576 -13.54 23.02 -4.76
CA ILE A 576 -12.62 24.14 -4.49
C ILE A 576 -13.34 25.36 -3.93
N GLY A 577 -12.68 26.00 -2.98
CA GLY A 577 -13.11 27.21 -2.31
C GLY A 577 -14.03 26.95 -1.12
N THR A 578 -14.33 25.70 -0.78
CA THR A 578 -15.11 25.34 0.41
C THR A 578 -14.31 25.59 1.69
N VAL A 579 -14.99 26.02 2.75
CA VAL A 579 -14.45 26.10 4.13
C VAL A 579 -15.47 25.56 5.09
N ALA A 580 -15.03 24.80 6.09
CA ALA A 580 -15.86 24.27 7.14
C ALA A 580 -15.29 24.56 8.53
N ILE A 581 -16.19 24.71 9.51
CA ILE A 581 -15.86 24.66 10.93
C ILE A 581 -16.45 23.39 11.53
N ALA A 582 -15.62 22.61 12.19
CA ALA A 582 -16.01 21.43 12.95
C ALA A 582 -15.83 21.72 14.43
N TYR A 583 -16.74 21.26 15.29
CA TYR A 583 -16.64 21.47 16.74
C TYR A 583 -17.20 20.28 17.53
N ILE A 584 -16.76 20.18 18.78
CA ILE A 584 -17.35 19.35 19.83
C ILE A 584 -17.81 20.29 20.95
N ARG A 585 -19.06 20.14 21.40
CA ARG A 585 -19.62 20.91 22.54
C ARG A 585 -19.05 20.41 23.87
N LYS A 586 -19.03 21.29 24.88
CA LYS A 586 -18.72 20.87 26.26
C LYS A 586 -19.79 19.93 26.81
N ASP A 587 -19.41 19.12 27.78
CA ASP A 587 -20.36 18.41 28.62
C ASP A 587 -21.15 19.45 29.44
N GLN A 588 -22.48 19.29 29.51
CA GLN A 588 -23.29 20.07 30.44
C GLN A 588 -23.01 19.51 31.84
N SER A 589 -22.41 20.35 32.69
CA SER A 589 -22.12 20.06 34.10
C SER A 589 -23.37 19.91 34.94
#